data_AF-A0AAD5XKF7-F1
#
_entry.id   AF-A0AAD5XKF7-F1
#
_cell.length_a   1.000
_cell.length_b   1.000
_cell.length_c   1.000
_cell.angle_alpha   90.00
_cell.angle_beta   90.00
_cell.angle_gamma   90.00
#
_symmetry.space_group_name_H-M   'P 1'
#
loop_
_entity.id
_entity.type
_entity.pdbx_description
1 polymer ?
#
loop_
_entity_poly.entity_id
_entity_poly.type
_entity_poly.pdbx_seq_one_letter_code
_entity_poly.pdbx_strand_id
1 'polypeptide(L)'
;MSAFIELSALRNPPRPPPLPPQPPVPRRVLLPAARGGTDDDSLPRMLHAFRRSLGRPVFALEAAALDRLRYKNYNAHRSGPHFHTLLAVRRLLARCPASTISAQLADLIQVMHPAAIKRSQGRWEQLPPRQDVAHLLLVLASSHRLLSATTKALRVCYTQHRAVAAQSYFMALSLVVMGACARLHVVVSVWIRELEECYAALRALFVRMPVEPRESKRYPGLAADFPVRISAELFASSIPRPDSGSDHEEEDEIEHYDGPPGKVDLVAGMLGANSGIWGAEFKGEETLASAISDEFWAAA
;
A
#
# COMPACT_ATOMS: atom_id res chain seq x y z
N MET A 1 12.84 48.68 21.41
CA MET A 1 12.98 47.20 21.33
C MET A 1 11.84 46.41 21.98
N SER A 2 10.73 47.03 22.45
CA SER A 2 9.60 46.26 23.04
C SER A 2 8.49 45.87 22.06
N ALA A 3 8.40 46.47 20.87
CA ALA A 3 7.29 46.21 19.94
C ALA A 3 7.44 44.94 19.09
N PHE A 4 8.61 44.28 19.12
CA PHE A 4 8.87 43.09 18.30
C PHE A 4 8.50 41.76 18.98
N ILE A 5 8.24 41.77 20.30
CA ILE A 5 7.93 40.56 21.06
C ILE A 5 6.43 40.17 20.93
N GLU A 6 5.53 41.14 20.76
CA GLU A 6 4.08 40.86 20.66
C GLU A 6 3.65 40.22 19.33
N LEU A 7 4.35 40.49 18.22
CA LEU A 7 4.00 39.93 16.91
C LEU A 7 4.35 38.43 16.79
N SER A 8 5.33 37.94 17.56
CA SER A 8 5.66 36.52 17.63
C SER A 8 4.58 35.67 18.31
N ALA A 9 3.78 36.25 19.21
CA ALA A 9 2.73 35.53 19.95
C ALA A 9 1.46 35.27 19.11
N LEU A 10 1.19 36.11 18.10
CA LEU A 10 0.05 35.95 17.18
C LEU A 10 0.29 34.90 16.08
N ARG A 11 1.54 34.50 15.86
CA ARG A 11 1.89 33.59 14.75
C ARG A 11 1.65 32.12 15.07
N ASN A 12 1.51 31.76 16.35
CA ASN A 12 1.19 30.41 16.80
C ASN A 12 0.15 30.48 17.93
N PRO A 13 -1.16 30.48 17.62
CA PRO A 13 -2.16 30.36 18.67
C PRO A 13 -1.89 29.08 19.48
N PRO A 14 -2.07 29.11 20.81
CA PRO A 14 -1.87 27.94 21.65
C PRO A 14 -2.70 26.79 21.09
N ARG A 15 -2.05 25.66 20.77
CA ARG A 15 -2.76 24.47 20.30
C ARG A 15 -3.83 24.14 21.34
N PRO A 16 -5.10 24.03 20.94
CA PRO A 16 -6.13 23.63 21.87
C PRO A 16 -5.73 22.28 22.49
N PRO A 17 -5.97 22.08 23.79
CA PRO A 17 -5.61 20.84 24.46
C PRO A 17 -6.22 19.65 23.71
N PRO A 18 -5.49 18.52 23.61
CA PRO A 18 -6.02 17.32 22.99
C PRO A 18 -7.31 16.93 23.72
N LEU A 19 -8.39 16.77 22.98
CA LEU A 19 -9.68 16.44 23.56
C LEU A 19 -9.62 15.06 24.20
N PRO A 20 -10.38 14.83 25.29
CA PRO A 20 -10.55 13.50 25.82
C PRO A 20 -11.17 12.60 24.73
N PRO A 21 -10.74 11.32 24.64
CA PRO A 21 -11.30 10.37 23.68
C PRO A 21 -12.81 10.26 23.90
N GLN A 22 -13.59 10.40 22.82
CA GLN A 22 -15.04 10.28 22.92
C GLN A 22 -15.41 8.85 23.34
N PRO A 23 -16.33 8.67 24.30
CA PRO A 23 -16.77 7.34 24.68
C PRO A 23 -17.55 6.69 23.52
N PRO A 24 -17.37 5.39 23.28
CA PRO A 24 -18.09 4.69 22.22
C PRO A 24 -19.60 4.71 22.48
N VAL A 25 -20.39 5.05 21.46
CA VAL A 25 -21.84 5.19 21.58
C VAL A 25 -22.54 3.86 21.24
N PRO A 26 -23.48 3.38 22.07
CA PRO A 26 -24.22 2.16 21.77
C PRO A 26 -24.99 2.27 20.45
N ARG A 27 -24.87 1.25 19.58
CA ARG A 27 -25.47 1.24 18.23
C ARG A 27 -26.98 1.51 18.23
N ARG A 28 -27.69 1.00 19.24
CA ARG A 28 -29.16 1.10 19.38
C ARG A 28 -29.68 2.53 19.54
N VAL A 29 -28.83 3.48 19.94
CA VAL A 29 -29.22 4.86 20.26
C VAL A 29 -29.19 5.76 19.01
N LEU A 30 -28.32 5.48 18.04
CA LEU A 30 -28.04 6.41 16.93
C LEU A 30 -28.55 5.95 15.57
N LEU A 31 -28.70 4.63 15.35
CA LEU A 31 -29.24 4.09 14.12
C LEU A 31 -30.63 3.53 14.43
N PRO A 32 -31.73 4.24 14.10
CA PRO A 32 -33.05 3.65 14.19
C PRO A 32 -33.03 2.40 13.33
N ALA A 33 -33.32 1.24 13.94
CA ALA A 33 -33.20 -0.07 13.33
C ALA A 33 -33.62 0.01 11.86
N ALA A 34 -32.63 -0.06 10.96
CA ALA A 34 -32.87 0.04 9.53
C ALA A 34 -33.92 -1.03 9.20
N ARG A 35 -35.13 -0.57 8.85
CA ARG A 35 -36.27 -1.43 8.53
C ARG A 35 -35.89 -2.19 7.25
N GLY A 36 -35.41 -3.42 7.40
CA GLY A 36 -34.79 -4.22 6.35
C GLY A 36 -33.26 -4.17 6.52
N GLY A 37 -32.62 -5.08 7.25
CA GLY A 37 -32.61 -6.50 6.98
C GLY A 37 -31.44 -6.80 6.03
N THR A 38 -30.43 -7.49 6.55
CA THR A 38 -29.28 -8.17 5.91
C THR A 38 -27.91 -7.49 5.75
N ASP A 39 -27.75 -6.18 5.55
CA ASP A 39 -26.42 -5.67 5.12
C ASP A 39 -25.42 -5.26 6.22
N ASP A 40 -25.86 -4.78 7.38
CA ASP A 40 -24.94 -4.18 8.37
C ASP A 40 -24.04 -5.18 9.13
N ASP A 41 -24.40 -6.46 9.15
CA ASP A 41 -23.64 -7.49 9.89
C ASP A 41 -22.49 -8.08 9.04
N SER A 42 -22.40 -7.68 7.76
CA SER A 42 -21.34 -8.10 6.83
C SER A 42 -20.03 -7.32 7.01
N LEU A 43 -20.10 -6.07 7.48
CA LEU A 43 -18.95 -5.18 7.59
C LEU A 43 -17.86 -5.74 8.51
N PRO A 44 -18.12 -6.16 9.77
CA PRO A 44 -17.07 -6.72 10.62
C PRO A 44 -16.40 -7.96 9.99
N ARG A 45 -17.18 -8.80 9.30
CA ARG A 45 -16.65 -9.99 8.60
C ARG A 45 -15.73 -9.59 7.46
N MET A 46 -16.09 -8.58 6.69
CA MET A 46 -15.27 -8.03 5.61
C MET A 46 -13.97 -7.42 6.17
N LEU A 47 -14.06 -6.62 7.24
CA LEU A 47 -12.88 -6.04 7.90
C LEU A 47 -11.94 -7.13 8.45
N HIS A 48 -12.49 -8.20 9.03
CA HIS A 48 -11.72 -9.36 9.47
C HIS A 48 -11.07 -10.12 8.31
N ALA A 49 -11.78 -10.31 7.21
CA ALA A 49 -11.26 -10.98 6.02
C ALA A 49 -10.09 -10.18 5.41
N PHE A 50 -10.27 -8.88 5.25
CA PHE A 50 -9.23 -7.98 4.74
C PHE A 50 -8.03 -7.88 5.69
N ARG A 51 -8.25 -7.77 7.01
CA ARG A 51 -7.15 -7.83 7.97
C ARG A 51 -6.37 -9.14 7.88
N ARG A 52 -7.06 -10.27 7.68
CA ARG A 52 -6.42 -11.59 7.50
C ARG A 52 -5.62 -11.67 6.20
N SER A 53 -6.10 -11.06 5.10
CA SER A 53 -5.38 -11.05 3.83
C SER A 53 -4.10 -10.22 3.91
N LEU A 54 -4.12 -9.09 4.62
CA LEU A 54 -2.94 -8.26 4.92
C LEU A 54 -1.91 -9.00 5.78
N GLY A 55 -2.37 -9.88 6.68
CA GLY A 55 -1.51 -10.70 7.54
C GLY A 55 -0.84 -11.90 6.87
N ARG A 56 -1.08 -12.14 5.57
CA ARG A 56 -0.46 -13.28 4.88
C ARG A 56 1.04 -13.06 4.71
N PRO A 57 1.89 -14.05 5.07
CA PRO A 57 3.34 -13.89 5.01
C PRO A 57 3.88 -13.83 3.59
N VAL A 58 3.09 -14.21 2.58
CA VAL A 58 3.51 -14.27 1.17
C VAL A 58 4.10 -12.94 0.70
N PHE A 59 3.45 -11.81 1.00
CA PHE A 59 3.97 -10.49 0.61
C PHE A 59 5.35 -10.21 1.22
N ALA A 60 5.50 -10.43 2.53
CA ALA A 60 6.74 -10.18 3.24
C ALA A 60 7.88 -11.11 2.77
N LEU A 61 7.57 -12.37 2.48
CA LEU A 61 8.53 -13.34 1.96
C LEU A 61 9.04 -12.94 0.58
N GLU A 62 8.15 -12.54 -0.33
CA GLU A 62 8.54 -12.10 -1.68
C GLU A 62 9.31 -10.77 -1.66
N ALA A 63 8.90 -9.82 -0.82
CA ALA A 63 9.62 -8.57 -0.63
C ALA A 63 11.04 -8.83 -0.08
N ALA A 64 11.17 -9.71 0.92
CA ALA A 64 12.46 -10.11 1.47
C ALA A 64 13.33 -10.87 0.44
N ALA A 65 12.71 -11.65 -0.45
CA ALA A 65 13.43 -12.30 -1.55
C ALA A 65 14.03 -11.28 -2.51
N LEU A 66 13.26 -10.25 -2.92
CA LEU A 66 13.77 -9.15 -3.74
C LEU A 66 14.89 -8.38 -3.03
N ASP A 67 14.77 -8.11 -1.73
CA ASP A 67 15.82 -7.43 -0.96
C ASP A 67 17.12 -8.24 -0.93
N ARG A 68 17.04 -9.56 -0.75
CA ARG A 68 18.21 -10.46 -0.79
C ARG A 68 18.85 -10.50 -2.18
N LEU A 69 18.03 -10.53 -3.24
CA LEU A 69 18.51 -10.49 -4.62
C LEU A 69 19.23 -9.17 -4.90
N ARG A 70 18.65 -8.05 -4.50
CA ARG A 70 19.31 -6.73 -4.60
C ARG A 70 20.64 -6.73 -3.87
N TYR A 71 20.66 -7.15 -2.60
CA TYR A 71 21.87 -7.13 -1.78
C TYR A 71 23.02 -7.90 -2.45
N LYS A 72 22.75 -9.12 -2.92
CA LYS A 72 23.77 -9.96 -3.57
C LYS A 72 24.25 -9.42 -4.92
N ASN A 73 23.39 -8.70 -5.64
CA ASN A 73 23.65 -8.27 -7.02
C ASN A 73 23.97 -6.77 -7.15
N TYR A 74 24.05 -6.04 -6.04
CA TYR A 74 24.23 -4.59 -6.04
C TYR A 74 25.50 -4.16 -6.78
N ASN A 75 26.66 -4.71 -6.40
CA ASN A 75 27.93 -4.28 -6.97
C ASN A 75 28.07 -4.61 -8.48
N ALA A 76 27.46 -5.71 -8.93
CA ALA A 76 27.55 -6.15 -10.32
C ALA A 76 26.60 -5.37 -11.26
N HIS A 77 25.47 -4.90 -10.76
CA HIS A 77 24.39 -4.35 -11.59
C HIS A 77 24.00 -2.91 -11.23
N ARG A 78 24.74 -2.22 -10.36
CA ARG A 78 24.37 -0.88 -9.84
C ARG A 78 24.04 0.16 -10.91
N SER A 79 24.71 0.11 -12.06
CA SER A 79 24.54 1.06 -13.18
C SER A 79 23.51 0.58 -14.22
N GLY A 80 22.94 -0.62 -14.03
CA GLY A 80 22.01 -1.21 -14.98
C GLY A 80 20.61 -0.59 -14.87
N PRO A 81 19.94 -0.21 -15.98
CA PRO A 81 18.59 0.34 -15.95
C PRO A 81 17.57 -0.63 -15.32
N HIS A 82 17.69 -1.93 -15.60
CA HIS A 82 16.87 -2.97 -14.96
C HIS A 82 17.00 -2.95 -13.44
N PHE A 83 18.20 -2.74 -12.92
CA PHE A 83 18.47 -2.71 -11.49
C PHE A 83 17.90 -1.46 -10.81
N HIS A 84 17.92 -0.30 -11.48
CA HIS A 84 17.23 0.89 -10.99
C HIS A 84 15.72 0.68 -10.85
N THR A 85 15.08 -0.04 -11.78
CA THR A 85 13.65 -0.36 -11.64
C THR A 85 13.37 -1.30 -10.47
N LEU A 86 14.27 -2.24 -10.18
CA LEU A 86 14.20 -3.09 -8.97
C LEU A 86 14.34 -2.25 -7.69
N LEU A 87 15.25 -1.26 -7.66
CA LEU A 87 15.39 -0.34 -6.54
C LEU A 87 14.14 0.51 -6.32
N ALA A 88 13.49 0.96 -7.40
CA ALA A 88 12.23 1.71 -7.33
C ALA A 88 11.10 0.85 -6.73
N VAL A 89 10.96 -0.40 -7.18
CA VAL A 89 10.00 -1.37 -6.60
C VAL A 89 10.25 -1.53 -5.10
N ARG A 90 11.50 -1.74 -4.70
CA ARG A 90 11.87 -1.89 -3.29
C ARG A 90 11.49 -0.69 -2.44
N ARG A 91 11.78 0.54 -2.91
CA ARG A 91 11.41 1.78 -2.20
C ARG A 91 9.90 1.86 -1.97
N LEU A 92 9.10 1.43 -2.95
CA LEU A 92 7.64 1.38 -2.82
C LEU A 92 7.16 0.28 -1.87
N LEU A 93 7.75 -0.91 -1.94
CA LEU A 93 7.44 -2.02 -1.02
C LEU A 93 7.76 -1.67 0.44
N ALA A 94 8.88 -0.98 0.68
CA ALA A 94 9.27 -0.52 2.02
C ALA A 94 8.31 0.51 2.61
N ARG A 95 7.61 1.28 1.76
CA ARG A 95 6.59 2.25 2.17
C ARG A 95 5.21 1.63 2.38
N CYS A 96 5.04 0.33 2.13
CA CYS A 96 3.74 -0.33 2.17
C CYS A 96 3.15 -0.30 3.59
N PRO A 97 1.99 0.34 3.81
CA PRO A 97 1.41 0.55 5.14
C PRO A 97 0.65 -0.68 5.67
N ALA A 98 0.98 -1.89 5.22
CA ALA A 98 0.20 -3.11 5.52
C ALA A 98 0.07 -3.37 7.04
N SER A 99 1.15 -3.16 7.80
CA SER A 99 1.14 -3.28 9.27
C SER A 99 0.26 -2.21 9.93
N THR A 100 0.36 -0.97 9.46
CA THR A 100 -0.42 0.17 9.96
C THR A 100 -1.92 -0.02 9.69
N ILE A 101 -2.31 -0.39 8.46
CA ILE A 101 -3.71 -0.67 8.11
C ILE A 101 -4.25 -1.82 8.98
N SER A 102 -3.47 -2.90 9.12
CA SER A 102 -3.88 -4.06 9.92
C SER A 102 -4.11 -3.71 11.39
N ALA A 103 -3.26 -2.86 11.97
CA ALA A 103 -3.41 -2.36 13.33
C ALA A 103 -4.67 -1.48 13.48
N GLN A 104 -4.87 -0.50 12.60
CA GLN A 104 -6.04 0.37 12.64
C GLN A 104 -7.36 -0.38 12.43
N LEU A 105 -7.37 -1.39 11.56
CA LEU A 105 -8.52 -2.28 11.41
C LEU A 105 -8.76 -3.10 12.68
N ALA A 106 -7.71 -3.56 13.36
CA ALA A 106 -7.84 -4.29 14.61
C ALA A 106 -8.46 -3.41 15.71
N ASP A 107 -8.00 -2.17 15.83
CA ASP A 107 -8.51 -1.20 16.79
C ASP A 107 -10.00 -0.90 16.52
N LEU A 108 -10.35 -0.64 15.26
CA LEU A 108 -11.73 -0.39 14.85
C LEU A 108 -12.64 -1.59 15.17
N ILE A 109 -12.19 -2.81 14.83
CA ILE A 109 -12.93 -4.05 15.12
C ILE A 109 -13.11 -4.24 16.63
N GLN A 110 -12.09 -3.91 17.44
CA GLN A 110 -12.14 -4.02 18.88
C GLN A 110 -13.16 -3.05 19.49
N VAL A 111 -13.25 -1.82 18.96
CA VAL A 111 -14.29 -0.86 19.35
C VAL A 111 -15.68 -1.37 18.98
N MET A 112 -15.84 -1.98 17.80
CA MET A 112 -17.13 -2.54 17.37
C MET A 112 -17.57 -3.76 18.22
N HIS A 113 -16.60 -4.50 18.76
CA HIS A 113 -16.80 -5.74 19.53
C HIS A 113 -15.95 -5.75 20.83
N PRO A 114 -16.28 -4.92 21.82
CA PRO A 114 -15.50 -4.83 23.06
C PRO A 114 -15.58 -6.13 23.88
N ALA A 115 -16.75 -6.79 23.86
CA ALA A 115 -16.94 -8.12 24.39
C ALA A 115 -16.59 -9.15 23.30
N ALA A 116 -15.32 -9.53 23.21
CA ALA A 116 -14.81 -10.57 22.30
C ALA A 116 -15.31 -11.99 22.65
N ILE A 117 -16.60 -12.15 22.95
CA ILE A 117 -17.23 -13.44 23.11
C ILE A 117 -17.30 -14.05 21.72
N LYS A 118 -16.62 -15.19 21.53
CA LYS A 118 -16.44 -15.95 20.28
C LYS A 118 -17.69 -16.17 19.39
N ARG A 119 -18.90 -15.79 19.84
CA ARG A 119 -20.19 -15.98 19.17
C ARG A 119 -20.79 -14.71 18.54
N SER A 120 -20.23 -13.52 18.74
CA SER A 120 -20.78 -12.26 18.20
C SER A 120 -20.25 -11.87 16.81
N GLN A 121 -19.76 -12.81 16.00
CA GLN A 121 -19.12 -12.59 14.68
C GLN A 121 -20.05 -12.06 13.56
N GLY A 122 -20.96 -11.15 13.86
CA GLY A 122 -21.79 -10.46 12.87
C GLY A 122 -22.45 -9.22 13.44
N ARG A 123 -22.91 -9.28 14.70
CA ARG A 123 -23.57 -8.14 15.34
C ARG A 123 -22.57 -7.35 16.18
N TRP A 124 -22.22 -6.18 15.68
CA TRP A 124 -21.42 -5.19 16.40
C TRP A 124 -22.31 -4.39 17.36
N GLU A 125 -21.77 -4.13 18.55
CA GLU A 125 -22.52 -3.63 19.71
C GLU A 125 -22.40 -2.10 19.84
N GLN A 126 -21.25 -1.57 19.45
CA GLN A 126 -20.90 -0.15 19.57
C GLN A 126 -20.54 0.44 18.21
N LEU A 127 -20.93 1.70 17.99
CA LEU A 127 -20.53 2.44 16.82
C LEU A 127 -19.14 3.04 17.07
N PRO A 128 -18.16 2.84 16.16
CA PRO A 128 -16.88 3.51 16.29
C PRO A 128 -17.08 5.02 16.12
N PRO A 129 -16.24 5.83 16.78
CA PRO A 129 -16.33 7.28 16.65
C PRO A 129 -16.06 7.68 15.19
N ARG A 130 -16.76 8.70 14.74
CA ARG A 130 -16.75 9.12 13.34
C ARG A 130 -15.35 9.52 12.85
N GLN A 131 -14.55 10.12 13.73
CA GLN A 131 -13.19 10.57 13.44
C GLN A 131 -12.25 9.41 13.10
N ASP A 132 -12.37 8.28 13.81
CA ASP A 132 -11.55 7.09 13.56
C ASP A 132 -11.87 6.48 12.19
N VAL A 133 -13.15 6.45 11.82
CA VAL A 133 -13.58 6.00 10.50
C VAL A 133 -13.08 6.93 9.40
N ALA A 134 -13.16 8.26 9.59
CA ALA A 134 -12.61 9.23 8.65
C ALA A 134 -11.10 9.06 8.46
N HIS A 135 -10.37 8.87 9.56
CA HIS A 135 -8.93 8.64 9.54
C HIS A 135 -8.59 7.36 8.76
N LEU A 136 -9.30 6.26 9.04
CA LEU A 136 -9.11 5.01 8.31
C LEU A 136 -9.43 5.16 6.82
N LEU A 137 -10.50 5.86 6.44
CA LEU A 137 -10.82 6.14 5.04
C LEU A 137 -9.68 6.87 4.32
N LEU A 138 -9.03 7.84 4.97
CA LEU A 138 -7.87 8.55 4.42
C LEU A 138 -6.65 7.63 4.27
N VAL A 139 -6.39 6.78 5.27
CA VAL A 139 -5.31 5.80 5.22
C VAL A 139 -5.55 4.78 4.10
N LEU A 140 -6.78 4.30 3.92
CA LEU A 140 -7.11 3.39 2.81
C LEU A 140 -6.93 4.08 1.45
N ALA A 141 -7.37 5.33 1.29
CA ALA A 141 -7.21 6.09 0.06
C ALA A 141 -5.73 6.32 -0.31
N SER A 142 -4.91 6.73 0.65
CA SER A 142 -3.47 6.90 0.43
C SER A 142 -2.76 5.57 0.15
N SER A 143 -3.17 4.50 0.82
CA SER A 143 -2.65 3.15 0.62
C SER A 143 -2.97 2.61 -0.78
N HIS A 144 -4.19 2.82 -1.26
CA HIS A 144 -4.59 2.46 -2.63
C HIS A 144 -3.68 3.12 -3.67
N ARG A 145 -3.41 4.43 -3.51
CA ARG A 145 -2.50 5.16 -4.40
C ARG A 145 -1.11 4.56 -4.40
N LEU A 146 -0.57 4.22 -3.23
CA LEU A 146 0.75 3.59 -3.12
C LEU A 146 0.76 2.21 -3.78
N LEU A 147 -0.23 1.35 -3.49
CA LEU A 147 -0.32 0.01 -4.08
C LEU A 147 -0.47 0.09 -5.61
N SER A 148 -1.24 1.05 -6.11
CA SER A 148 -1.38 1.32 -7.56
C SER A 148 -0.07 1.78 -8.20
N ALA A 149 0.75 2.55 -7.49
CA ALA A 149 2.09 2.90 -7.97
C ALA A 149 3.02 1.67 -7.96
N THR A 150 2.92 0.82 -6.92
CA THR A 150 3.67 -0.43 -6.81
C THR A 150 3.35 -1.40 -7.93
N THR A 151 2.08 -1.59 -8.31
CA THR A 151 1.73 -2.47 -9.44
C THR A 151 2.34 -1.98 -10.74
N LYS A 152 2.30 -0.67 -11.02
CA LYS A 152 2.97 -0.08 -12.20
C LYS A 152 4.47 -0.32 -12.18
N ALA A 153 5.13 -0.08 -11.04
CA ALA A 153 6.57 -0.30 -10.90
C ALA A 153 6.96 -1.79 -11.08
N LEU A 154 6.15 -2.72 -10.56
CA LEU A 154 6.35 -4.15 -10.73
C LEU A 154 6.26 -4.56 -12.20
N ARG A 155 5.30 -4.01 -12.96
CA ARG A 155 5.17 -4.25 -14.41
C ARG A 155 6.40 -3.76 -15.17
N VAL A 156 6.84 -2.53 -14.90
CA VAL A 156 8.03 -1.96 -15.54
C VAL A 156 9.26 -2.82 -15.22
N CYS A 157 9.48 -3.16 -13.94
CA CYS A 157 10.57 -4.03 -13.52
C CYS A 157 10.55 -5.39 -14.24
N TYR A 158 9.38 -6.01 -14.34
CA TYR A 158 9.18 -7.26 -15.07
C TYR A 158 9.58 -7.13 -16.55
N THR A 159 9.12 -6.07 -17.23
CA THR A 159 9.44 -5.85 -18.66
C THR A 159 10.93 -5.61 -18.90
N GLN A 160 11.59 -4.88 -18.00
CA GLN A 160 13.04 -4.63 -18.09
C GLN A 160 13.84 -5.93 -17.89
N HIS A 161 13.47 -6.74 -16.89
CA HIS A 161 14.12 -8.03 -16.68
C HIS A 161 13.82 -9.05 -17.79
N ARG A 162 12.65 -8.97 -18.43
CA ARG A 162 12.34 -9.75 -19.63
C ARG A 162 13.29 -9.40 -20.78
N ALA A 163 13.52 -8.11 -21.03
CA ALA A 163 14.45 -7.67 -22.07
C ALA A 163 15.89 -8.16 -21.80
N VAL A 164 16.34 -8.08 -20.54
CA VAL A 164 17.66 -8.62 -20.13
C VAL A 164 17.72 -10.14 -20.32
N ALA A 165 16.65 -10.87 -19.96
CA ALA A 165 16.58 -12.33 -20.14
C ALA A 165 16.63 -12.73 -21.63
N ALA A 166 15.98 -11.98 -22.51
CA ALA A 166 15.99 -12.24 -23.96
C ALA A 166 17.40 -12.10 -24.56
N GLN A 167 18.24 -11.23 -23.98
CA GLN A 167 19.64 -11.09 -24.38
C GLN A 167 20.54 -12.19 -23.82
N SER A 168 19.99 -13.18 -23.10
CA SER A 168 20.70 -14.28 -22.39
C SER A 168 21.69 -13.85 -21.31
N TYR A 169 21.82 -12.54 -21.04
CA TYR A 169 22.63 -12.02 -19.94
C TYR A 169 21.94 -12.28 -18.60
N PHE A 170 22.64 -12.92 -17.66
CA PHE A 170 22.16 -13.15 -16.29
C PHE A 170 20.74 -13.77 -16.23
N MET A 171 20.42 -14.65 -17.18
CA MET A 171 19.08 -15.18 -17.39
C MET A 171 18.45 -15.74 -16.10
N ALA A 172 19.21 -16.50 -15.31
CA ALA A 172 18.73 -17.05 -14.05
C ALA A 172 18.27 -15.96 -13.05
N LEU A 173 19.03 -14.87 -12.91
CA LEU A 173 18.65 -13.74 -12.05
C LEU A 173 17.36 -13.08 -12.56
N SER A 174 17.31 -12.78 -13.86
CA SER A 174 16.15 -12.13 -14.47
C SER A 174 14.88 -12.96 -14.33
N LEU A 175 14.95 -14.28 -14.52
CA LEU A 175 13.81 -15.18 -14.31
C LEU A 175 13.33 -15.18 -12.86
N VAL A 176 14.24 -15.18 -11.88
CA VAL A 176 13.87 -15.12 -10.47
C VAL A 176 13.21 -13.78 -10.12
N VAL A 177 13.76 -12.65 -10.60
CA VAL A 177 13.17 -11.32 -10.37
C VAL A 177 11.81 -11.20 -11.05
N MET A 178 11.67 -11.67 -12.29
CA MET A 178 10.39 -11.71 -13.01
C MET A 178 9.35 -12.53 -12.23
N GLY A 179 9.73 -13.72 -11.75
CA GLY A 179 8.85 -14.57 -10.95
C GLY A 179 8.40 -13.89 -9.65
N ALA A 180 9.31 -13.24 -8.92
CA ALA A 180 8.98 -12.49 -7.72
C ALA A 180 8.07 -11.28 -8.02
N CYS A 181 8.34 -10.54 -9.11
CA CYS A 181 7.50 -9.42 -9.53
C CYS A 181 6.08 -9.86 -9.89
N ALA A 182 5.93 -10.98 -10.59
CA ALA A 182 4.63 -11.53 -10.95
C ALA A 182 3.82 -11.95 -9.70
N ARG A 183 4.45 -12.68 -8.76
CA ARG A 183 3.78 -13.07 -7.50
C ARG A 183 3.39 -11.87 -6.64
N LEU A 184 4.27 -10.88 -6.50
CA LEU A 184 3.96 -9.64 -5.79
C LEU A 184 2.83 -8.87 -6.47
N HIS A 185 2.81 -8.80 -7.80
CA HIS A 185 1.74 -8.13 -8.52
C HIS A 185 0.37 -8.76 -8.23
N VAL A 186 0.28 -10.09 -8.26
CA VAL A 186 -0.97 -10.80 -7.93
C VAL A 186 -1.42 -10.45 -6.51
N VAL A 187 -0.51 -10.52 -5.53
CA VAL A 187 -0.83 -10.20 -4.12
C VAL A 187 -1.31 -8.76 -3.96
N VAL A 188 -0.59 -7.80 -4.55
CA VAL A 188 -0.94 -6.38 -4.48
C VAL A 188 -2.27 -6.11 -5.19
N SER A 189 -2.54 -6.77 -6.31
CA SER A 189 -3.79 -6.61 -7.05
C SER A 189 -5.00 -7.12 -6.26
N VAL A 190 -4.85 -8.26 -5.56
CA VAL A 190 -5.88 -8.74 -4.61
C VAL A 190 -6.10 -7.73 -3.49
N TRP A 191 -5.02 -7.20 -2.88
CA TRP A 191 -5.14 -6.19 -1.84
C TRP A 191 -5.82 -4.91 -2.30
N ILE A 192 -5.58 -4.46 -3.54
CA ILE A 192 -6.27 -3.28 -4.11
C ILE A 192 -7.78 -3.53 -4.16
N ARG A 193 -8.23 -4.67 -4.67
CA ARG A 193 -9.66 -5.02 -4.76
C ARG A 193 -10.31 -5.09 -3.38
N GLU A 194 -9.69 -5.81 -2.44
CA GLU A 194 -10.22 -5.93 -1.08
C GLU A 194 -10.23 -4.58 -0.35
N LEU A 195 -9.26 -3.71 -0.62
CA LEU A 195 -9.21 -2.36 -0.09
C LEU A 195 -10.36 -1.50 -0.65
N GLU A 196 -10.64 -1.57 -1.94
CA GLU A 196 -11.76 -0.86 -2.58
C GLU A 196 -13.11 -1.29 -2.00
N GLU A 197 -13.32 -2.60 -1.79
CA GLU A 197 -14.52 -3.14 -1.14
C GLU A 197 -14.65 -2.63 0.30
N CYS A 198 -13.56 -2.72 1.08
CA CYS A 198 -13.48 -2.23 2.45
C CYS A 198 -13.79 -0.73 2.55
N TYR A 199 -13.20 0.07 1.65
CA TYR A 199 -13.45 1.51 1.58
C TYR A 199 -14.90 1.83 1.27
N ALA A 200 -15.50 1.15 0.29
CA ALA A 200 -16.90 1.36 -0.06
C ALA A 200 -17.83 1.05 1.12
N ALA A 201 -17.58 -0.04 1.85
CA ALA A 201 -18.35 -0.44 3.02
C ALA A 201 -18.20 0.55 4.19
N LEU A 202 -16.96 0.96 4.50
CA LEU A 202 -16.68 1.96 5.54
C LEU A 202 -17.24 3.34 5.20
N ARG A 203 -17.20 3.74 3.92
CA ARG A 203 -17.79 5.00 3.46
C ARG A 203 -19.30 4.98 3.58
N ALA A 204 -19.95 3.88 3.22
CA ALA A 204 -21.39 3.72 3.39
C ALA A 204 -21.78 3.84 4.87
N LEU A 205 -21.00 3.24 5.78
CA LEU A 205 -21.16 3.45 7.21
C LEU A 205 -20.97 4.93 7.61
N PHE A 206 -19.90 5.57 7.12
CA PHE A 206 -19.56 6.95 7.43
C PHE A 206 -20.66 7.95 7.08
N VAL A 207 -21.31 7.78 5.93
CA VAL A 207 -22.43 8.64 5.50
C VAL A 207 -23.65 8.46 6.40
N ARG A 208 -23.88 7.26 6.95
CA ARG A 208 -25.01 6.95 7.84
C ARG A 208 -24.79 7.44 9.27
N MET A 209 -23.56 7.77 9.67
CA MET A 209 -23.28 8.22 11.02
C MET A 209 -23.81 9.65 11.26
N PRO A 210 -24.42 9.92 12.42
CA PRO A 210 -24.91 11.25 12.75
C PRO A 210 -23.75 12.25 12.73
N VAL A 211 -24.01 13.45 12.20
CA VAL A 211 -23.07 14.58 12.28
C VAL A 211 -23.31 15.26 13.62
N GLU A 212 -22.34 15.21 14.53
CA GLU A 212 -22.44 16.04 15.72
C GLU A 212 -22.36 17.52 15.31
N PRO A 213 -23.24 18.40 15.84
CA PRO A 213 -23.25 19.83 15.50
C PRO A 213 -21.97 20.57 15.92
N ARG A 214 -21.11 19.93 16.74
CA ARG A 214 -19.78 20.43 17.11
C ARG A 214 -18.73 20.13 16.05
N GLU A 215 -18.84 18.98 15.36
CA GLU A 215 -17.93 18.59 14.28
C GLU A 215 -18.18 19.39 13.02
N SER A 216 -19.45 19.69 12.70
CA SER A 216 -19.81 20.53 11.54
C SER A 216 -19.18 21.92 11.58
N LYS A 217 -18.97 22.48 12.78
CA LYS A 217 -18.27 23.76 12.98
C LYS A 217 -16.75 23.65 12.81
N ARG A 218 -16.16 22.49 13.13
CA ARG A 218 -14.70 22.31 13.15
C ARG A 218 -14.15 21.86 11.80
N TYR A 219 -14.92 21.06 11.08
CA TYR A 219 -14.57 20.52 9.76
C TYR A 219 -15.79 20.61 8.83
N PRO A 220 -16.14 21.82 8.37
CA PRO A 220 -17.20 21.97 7.38
C PRO A 220 -16.79 21.23 6.10
N GLY A 221 -17.63 20.30 5.63
CA GLY A 221 -17.40 19.57 4.38
C GLY A 221 -16.80 18.16 4.49
N LEU A 222 -16.38 17.70 5.68
CA LEU A 222 -15.69 16.40 5.84
C LEU A 222 -16.44 15.19 5.24
N ALA A 223 -17.77 15.24 5.14
CA ALA A 223 -18.57 14.20 4.50
C ALA A 223 -18.62 14.28 2.96
N ALA A 224 -18.51 15.48 2.40
CA ALA A 224 -18.48 15.73 0.97
C ALA A 224 -17.08 15.49 0.36
N ASP A 225 -16.03 15.56 1.20
CA ASP A 225 -14.64 15.50 0.74
C ASP A 225 -14.16 14.09 0.37
N PHE A 226 -14.84 13.02 0.83
CA PHE A 226 -14.44 11.65 0.51
C PHE A 226 -15.05 11.16 -0.81
N PRO A 227 -14.21 10.80 -1.81
CA PRO A 227 -14.70 10.37 -3.11
C PRO A 227 -15.57 9.11 -3.01
N VAL A 228 -16.53 8.96 -3.93
CA VAL A 228 -17.51 7.85 -3.90
C VAL A 228 -16.85 6.49 -4.07
N ARG A 229 -15.78 6.44 -4.86
CA ARG A 229 -14.93 5.28 -5.07
C ARG A 229 -13.49 5.75 -4.96
N ILE A 230 -12.57 4.88 -4.56
CA ILE A 230 -11.16 5.14 -4.81
C ILE A 230 -10.84 4.42 -6.12
N SER A 231 -10.52 5.17 -7.16
CA SER A 231 -10.05 4.63 -8.43
C SER A 231 -8.71 5.25 -8.75
N ALA A 232 -7.92 4.56 -9.58
CA ALA A 232 -6.61 5.05 -10.01
C ALA A 232 -6.70 6.43 -10.71
N GLU A 233 -7.85 6.76 -11.28
CA GLU A 233 -8.11 8.01 -12.00
C GLU A 233 -8.24 9.24 -11.09
N LEU A 234 -8.77 9.05 -9.87
CA LEU A 234 -8.95 10.14 -8.91
C LEU A 234 -7.66 10.86 -8.53
N PHE A 235 -6.53 10.17 -8.63
CA PHE A 235 -5.23 10.73 -8.29
C PHE A 235 -4.41 11.12 -9.52
N ALA A 236 -4.82 10.69 -10.73
CA ALA A 236 -4.12 11.02 -11.97
C ALA A 236 -4.19 12.53 -12.29
N SER A 237 -5.23 13.22 -11.83
CA SER A 237 -5.42 14.67 -12.02
C SER A 237 -4.57 15.56 -11.09
N SER A 238 -3.95 14.98 -10.07
CA SER A 238 -3.27 15.73 -8.99
C SER A 238 -1.74 15.69 -9.05
N ILE A 239 -1.16 14.95 -10.00
CA ILE A 239 0.29 14.96 -10.21
C ILE A 239 0.60 16.14 -11.12
N PRO A 240 1.30 17.19 -10.64
CA PRO A 240 1.81 18.24 -11.52
C PRO A 240 2.66 17.54 -12.57
N ARG A 241 2.35 17.77 -13.85
CA ARG A 241 3.25 17.30 -14.92
C ARG A 241 4.62 17.91 -14.61
N PRO A 242 5.70 17.12 -14.58
CA PRO A 242 7.02 17.70 -14.49
C PRO A 242 7.17 18.59 -15.72
N ASP A 243 7.24 19.91 -15.49
CA ASP A 243 7.66 20.83 -16.53
C ASP A 243 9.03 20.35 -16.99
N SER A 244 9.11 20.06 -18.28
CA SER A 244 10.33 19.67 -18.98
C SER A 244 11.35 20.80 -18.87
N GLY A 245 12.19 20.78 -17.85
CA GLY A 245 13.24 21.78 -17.71
C GLY A 245 13.95 21.74 -16.36
N SER A 246 14.90 20.83 -16.20
CA SER A 246 16.25 21.12 -15.68
C SER A 246 16.98 19.82 -15.38
N ASP A 247 18.06 19.60 -16.11
CA ASP A 247 19.08 18.60 -15.82
C ASP A 247 19.84 19.04 -14.56
N HIS A 248 19.48 18.48 -13.40
CA HIS A 248 20.34 18.47 -12.24
C HIS A 248 20.51 17.02 -11.77
N GLU A 249 21.65 16.44 -12.16
CA GLU A 249 22.19 15.22 -11.60
C GLU A 249 22.62 15.51 -10.16
N GLU A 250 21.69 15.39 -9.21
CA GLU A 250 22.01 15.37 -7.79
C GLU A 250 22.27 13.90 -7.40
N GLU A 251 23.55 13.55 -7.33
CA GLU A 251 24.01 12.28 -6.77
C GLU A 251 23.65 12.26 -5.28
N ASP A 252 22.48 11.71 -4.96
CA ASP A 252 22.11 11.38 -3.57
C ASP A 252 23.12 10.38 -3.02
N GLU A 253 24.02 10.89 -2.17
CA GLU A 253 24.95 10.15 -1.32
C GLU A 253 24.13 9.32 -0.31
N ILE A 254 23.79 8.08 -0.69
CA ILE A 254 23.02 7.17 0.17
C ILE A 254 23.93 6.69 1.30
N GLU A 255 23.64 7.17 2.51
CA GLU A 255 24.19 6.70 3.78
C GLU A 255 24.20 5.16 3.87
N HIS A 256 25.36 4.65 4.26
CA HIS A 256 25.66 3.25 4.51
C HIS A 256 24.82 2.73 5.68
N TYR A 257 23.69 2.07 5.39
CA TYR A 257 22.85 1.46 6.41
C TYR A 257 23.42 0.09 6.84
N ASP A 258 24.40 0.12 7.75
CA ASP A 258 24.88 -1.05 8.49
C ASP A 258 23.87 -1.46 9.56
N GLY A 259 22.85 -2.23 9.17
CA GLY A 259 22.01 -2.97 10.11
C GLY A 259 22.71 -4.28 10.51
N PRO A 260 22.79 -4.64 11.82
CA PRO A 260 23.48 -5.85 12.25
C PRO A 260 22.77 -7.11 11.70
N PRO A 261 23.52 -8.11 11.21
CA PRO A 261 22.93 -9.34 10.69
C PRO A 261 22.35 -10.17 11.84
N GLY A 262 21.02 -10.26 11.88
CA GLY A 262 20.35 -11.32 12.63
C GLY A 262 20.81 -12.67 12.10
N LYS A 263 21.41 -13.48 12.98
CA LYS A 263 21.87 -14.84 12.69
C LYS A 263 20.72 -15.66 12.11
N VAL A 264 20.85 -16.04 10.84
CA VAL A 264 20.07 -17.12 10.24
C VAL A 264 21.08 -18.16 9.80
N ASP A 265 21.33 -19.12 10.67
CA ASP A 265 22.05 -20.33 10.31
C ASP A 265 21.21 -21.09 9.28
N LEU A 266 21.73 -21.29 8.07
CA LEU A 266 21.44 -22.48 7.28
C LEU A 266 22.42 -22.65 6.10
N VAL A 267 23.28 -23.67 6.27
CA VAL A 267 23.72 -24.68 5.28
C VAL A 267 24.12 -24.16 3.89
N ALA A 268 25.43 -23.97 3.73
CA ALA A 268 26.11 -23.93 2.44
C ALA A 268 26.30 -25.36 1.90
N GLY A 269 25.97 -25.57 0.62
CA GLY A 269 26.17 -26.85 -0.05
C GLY A 269 26.10 -26.74 -1.56
N MET A 270 27.27 -26.51 -2.17
CA MET A 270 27.70 -26.99 -3.49
C MET A 270 27.04 -26.48 -4.78
N LEU A 271 27.89 -26.50 -5.83
CA LEU A 271 27.69 -26.28 -7.27
C LEU A 271 28.05 -24.85 -7.71
N GLY A 272 29.16 -24.60 -8.42
CA GLY A 272 29.95 -25.48 -9.29
C GLY A 272 29.77 -25.01 -10.73
N ALA A 273 30.86 -24.52 -11.32
CA ALA A 273 30.95 -23.81 -12.59
C ALA A 273 30.40 -24.58 -13.81
N ASN A 274 29.82 -23.85 -14.76
CA ASN A 274 30.08 -24.10 -16.19
C ASN A 274 29.73 -22.89 -17.05
N SER A 275 30.76 -22.31 -17.66
CA SER A 275 30.68 -21.29 -18.70
C SER A 275 30.81 -21.97 -20.05
N GLY A 276 29.91 -21.68 -21.00
CA GLY A 276 30.17 -22.06 -22.39
C GLY A 276 28.95 -21.94 -23.29
N ILE A 277 29.09 -21.01 -24.24
CA ILE A 277 28.52 -21.05 -25.61
C ILE A 277 27.01 -20.85 -25.67
N TRP A 278 26.54 -19.74 -26.25
CA TRP A 278 25.55 -19.68 -27.33
C TRP A 278 25.49 -18.24 -27.86
N GLY A 279 25.98 -18.05 -29.08
CA GLY A 279 25.70 -16.89 -29.91
C GLY A 279 24.80 -17.32 -31.06
N ALA A 280 23.62 -16.71 -31.18
CA ALA A 280 22.83 -16.67 -32.40
C ALA A 280 21.88 -15.47 -32.34
N GLU A 281 22.01 -14.56 -33.31
CA GLU A 281 21.15 -13.39 -33.51
C GLU A 281 19.69 -13.83 -33.74
N PHE A 282 18.76 -13.38 -32.89
CA PHE A 282 17.33 -13.39 -33.16
C PHE A 282 16.85 -11.95 -33.34
N LYS A 283 16.60 -11.55 -34.59
CA LYS A 283 15.87 -10.33 -34.96
C LYS A 283 14.47 -10.75 -35.39
N GLY A 284 13.45 -10.48 -34.56
CA GLY A 284 12.05 -10.70 -34.97
C GLY A 284 10.95 -10.76 -33.91
N GLU A 285 11.17 -10.42 -32.63
CA GLU A 285 10.18 -10.68 -31.55
C GLU A 285 9.45 -9.47 -30.94
N GLU A 286 9.64 -8.24 -31.45
CA GLU A 286 9.07 -7.04 -30.80
C GLU A 286 7.53 -6.96 -30.86
N THR A 287 6.86 -7.58 -31.83
CA THR A 287 5.39 -7.50 -32.00
C THR A 287 4.60 -8.56 -31.26
N LEU A 288 5.18 -9.73 -30.95
CA LEU A 288 4.51 -10.77 -30.14
C LEU A 288 4.69 -10.53 -28.64
N ALA A 289 5.71 -9.76 -28.25
CA ALA A 289 6.03 -9.52 -26.86
C ALA A 289 5.04 -8.59 -26.14
N SER A 290 4.46 -7.59 -26.81
CA SER A 290 3.48 -6.70 -26.19
C SER A 290 2.14 -7.40 -25.96
N ALA A 291 1.67 -8.20 -26.94
CA ALA A 291 0.40 -8.91 -26.88
C ALA A 291 0.32 -9.90 -25.70
N ILE A 292 1.38 -10.69 -25.46
CA ILE A 292 1.43 -11.65 -24.34
C ILE A 292 1.51 -10.93 -22.98
N SER A 293 2.12 -9.74 -22.92
CA SER A 293 2.21 -8.98 -21.66
C SER A 293 0.87 -8.39 -21.27
N ASP A 294 0.08 -7.90 -22.23
CA ASP A 294 -1.23 -7.34 -21.97
C ASP A 294 -2.24 -8.44 -21.62
N GLU A 295 -2.19 -9.61 -22.27
CA GLU A 295 -3.03 -10.76 -21.90
C GLU A 295 -2.68 -11.33 -20.52
N PHE A 296 -1.39 -11.45 -20.18
CA PHE A 296 -0.96 -11.91 -18.84
C PHE A 296 -1.42 -10.96 -17.73
N TRP A 297 -1.40 -9.64 -17.98
CA TRP A 297 -1.89 -8.65 -17.02
C TRP A 297 -3.41 -8.45 -17.03
N ALA A 298 -4.10 -8.78 -18.13
CA ALA A 298 -5.55 -8.72 -18.22
C ALA A 298 -6.23 -9.93 -17.57
N ALA A 299 -5.54 -11.07 -17.49
CA ALA A 299 -6.04 -12.30 -16.88
C ALA A 299 -5.86 -12.40 -15.35
N ALA A 300 -5.13 -11.46 -14.71
CA ALA A 300 -4.82 -11.44 -13.28
C ALA A 300 -5.64 -10.41 -12.48
#